data_AF-A0A0A9DDJ3-F1
#
_entry.id   AF-A0A0A9DDJ3-F1
#
_cell.length_a   1.000
_cell.length_b   1.000
_cell.length_c   1.000
_cell.angle_alpha   90.00
_cell.angle_beta   90.00
_cell.angle_gamma   90.00
#
_symmetry.space_group_name_H-M   'P 1'
#
loop_
_entity.id
_entity.type
_entity.pdbx_description
1 polymer ?
#
loop_
_entity_poly.entity_id
_entity_poly.type
_entity_poly.pdbx_seq_one_letter_code
_entity_poly.pdbx_strand_id
1 'polypeptide(L)'
;MVNPALVLITGDLTDVKSKDLLSSSQEEFEWIEYARVIDDVANRSGLNKEIFYDLRGNHDSYGVSKVGGMFDFYQKHSINARLGRTGTVQSITLQVGSSKHKCN
;
A
#
# COMPACT_ATOMS: atom_id res chain seq x y z
N MET A 1 7.72 -15.49 15.92
CA MET A 1 6.62 -14.61 15.48
C MET A 1 7.25 -13.33 14.97
N VAL A 2 6.88 -12.85 13.78
CA VAL A 2 7.45 -11.63 13.19
C VAL A 2 6.55 -10.46 13.61
N ASN A 3 7.14 -9.39 14.14
CA ASN A 3 6.43 -8.21 14.65
C ASN A 3 7.10 -6.92 14.13
N PRO A 4 6.85 -6.54 12.87
CA PRO A 4 7.47 -5.36 12.28
C PRO A 4 6.87 -4.07 12.86
N ALA A 5 7.66 -3.00 12.86
CA ALA A 5 7.17 -1.67 13.20
C ALA A 5 6.46 -0.97 12.02
N LEU A 6 6.72 -1.43 10.79
CA LEU A 6 6.20 -0.87 9.54
C LEU A 6 6.16 -1.98 8.48
N VAL A 7 5.08 -2.02 7.69
CA VAL A 7 4.98 -2.82 6.48
C VAL A 7 4.74 -1.85 5.32
N LEU A 8 5.68 -1.81 4.37
CA LEU A 8 5.62 -0.93 3.21
C LEU A 8 5.50 -1.76 1.92
N ILE A 9 4.41 -1.56 1.19
CA ILE A 9 4.10 -2.22 -0.08
C ILE A 9 4.24 -1.16 -1.17
N THR A 10 5.14 -1.37 -2.13
CA THR A 10 5.70 -0.27 -2.94
C THR A 10 5.09 -0.13 -4.34
N GLY A 11 3.88 -0.64 -4.55
CA GLY A 11 3.16 -0.54 -5.82
C GLY A 11 2.94 -1.89 -6.49
N ASP A 12 2.29 -1.81 -7.65
CA ASP A 12 1.87 -2.95 -8.47
C ASP A 12 1.10 -3.96 -7.62
N LEU A 13 0.09 -3.42 -6.94
CA LEU A 13 -0.80 -4.15 -6.04
C LEU A 13 -1.72 -5.10 -6.82
N THR A 14 -1.94 -4.80 -8.10
CA THR A 14 -2.74 -5.58 -9.04
C THR A 14 -1.95 -5.83 -10.34
N ASP A 15 -2.22 -6.96 -11.00
CA ASP A 15 -1.52 -7.37 -12.24
C ASP A 15 -2.07 -6.62 -13.47
N VAL A 16 -3.35 -6.20 -13.41
CA VAL A 16 -4.03 -5.47 -14.50
C VAL A 16 -4.02 -6.27 -15.80
N LYS A 17 -4.59 -7.47 -15.73
CA LYS A 17 -4.89 -8.28 -16.91
C LYS A 17 -6.38 -8.21 -17.20
N SER A 18 -6.75 -7.69 -18.37
CA SER A 18 -8.13 -7.87 -18.82
C SER A 18 -8.37 -9.34 -19.14
N LYS A 19 -9.60 -9.79 -18.92
CA LYS A 19 -10.03 -11.19 -19.18
C LYS A 19 -9.80 -11.62 -20.62
N ASP A 20 -9.72 -10.65 -21.52
CA ASP A 20 -9.60 -10.86 -22.95
C ASP A 20 -8.12 -10.99 -23.36
N LEU A 21 -7.17 -10.75 -22.43
CA LEU A 21 -5.71 -10.72 -22.62
C LEU A 21 -5.22 -9.73 -23.71
N LEU A 22 -6.14 -8.94 -24.27
CA LEU A 22 -5.92 -8.03 -25.40
C LEU A 22 -5.81 -6.57 -24.96
N SER A 23 -6.14 -6.26 -23.69
CA SER A 23 -6.07 -4.92 -23.12
C SER A 23 -5.58 -4.94 -21.68
N SER A 24 -4.88 -3.88 -21.26
CA SER A 24 -4.50 -3.66 -19.87
C SER A 24 -5.50 -2.70 -19.23
N SER A 25 -6.52 -3.24 -18.58
CA SER A 25 -7.50 -2.49 -17.77
C SER A 25 -7.57 -3.05 -16.37
N GLN A 26 -7.86 -2.20 -15.39
CA GLN A 26 -8.06 -2.66 -14.02
C GLN A 26 -9.35 -3.47 -13.90
N GLU A 27 -9.27 -4.57 -13.17
CA GLU A 27 -10.41 -5.38 -12.77
C GLU A 27 -10.70 -5.13 -11.29
N GLU A 28 -11.90 -4.62 -10.97
CA GLU A 28 -12.29 -4.30 -9.59
C GLU A 28 -12.19 -5.51 -8.64
N PHE A 29 -12.35 -6.73 -9.17
CA PHE A 29 -12.18 -7.95 -8.40
C PHE A 29 -10.78 -8.10 -7.80
N GLU A 30 -9.71 -7.75 -8.53
CA GLU A 30 -8.34 -7.83 -8.01
C GLU A 30 -8.16 -6.88 -6.82
N TRP A 31 -8.78 -5.70 -6.87
CA TRP A 31 -8.76 -4.73 -5.80
C TRP A 31 -9.56 -5.15 -4.56
N ILE A 32 -10.73 -5.76 -4.77
CA ILE A 32 -11.51 -6.36 -3.69
C ILE A 32 -10.70 -7.48 -3.02
N GLU A 33 -10.03 -8.31 -3.80
CA GLU A 33 -9.23 -9.41 -3.27
C GLU A 33 -7.98 -8.90 -2.54
N TYR A 34 -7.27 -7.92 -3.09
CA TYR A 34 -6.17 -7.25 -2.40
C TYR A 34 -6.61 -6.71 -1.03
N ALA A 35 -7.73 -5.98 -0.97
CA ALA A 35 -8.25 -5.43 0.29
C ALA A 35 -8.58 -6.52 1.32
N ARG A 36 -9.13 -7.66 0.88
CA ARG A 36 -9.40 -8.82 1.74
C ARG A 36 -8.12 -9.46 2.26
N VAL A 37 -7.11 -9.64 1.40
CA VAL A 37 -5.82 -10.21 1.79
C VAL A 37 -5.13 -9.34 2.84
N ILE A 38 -5.13 -8.02 2.67
CA ILE A 38 -4.59 -7.10 3.66
C ILE A 38 -5.31 -7.23 5.01
N ASP A 39 -6.64 -7.31 5.00
CA ASP A 39 -7.43 -7.49 6.21
C ASP A 39 -7.15 -8.85 6.89
N ASP A 40 -7.06 -9.92 6.12
CA ASP A 40 -6.76 -11.27 6.59
C ASP A 40 -5.34 -11.36 7.18
N VAL A 41 -4.34 -10.77 6.52
CA VAL A 41 -2.96 -10.71 7.01
C VAL A 41 -2.90 -9.95 8.34
N ALA A 42 -3.52 -8.77 8.44
CA ALA A 42 -3.55 -8.00 9.68
C ALA A 42 -4.22 -8.79 10.82
N ASN A 43 -5.36 -9.43 10.54
CA ASN A 43 -6.11 -10.21 11.54
C ASN A 43 -5.34 -11.44 12.01
N ARG A 44 -4.76 -12.24 11.10
CA ARG A 44 -4.04 -13.48 11.44
C ARG A 44 -2.71 -13.21 12.14
N SER A 45 -2.04 -12.13 11.76
CA SER A 45 -0.76 -11.74 12.37
C SER A 45 -0.92 -11.00 13.71
N GLY A 46 -2.11 -10.44 13.98
CA GLY A 46 -2.35 -9.55 15.12
C GLY A 46 -1.70 -8.17 14.97
N LEU A 47 -1.24 -7.83 13.76
CA LEU A 47 -0.63 -6.53 13.48
C LEU A 47 -1.70 -5.45 13.33
N ASN A 48 -1.44 -4.27 13.90
CA ASN A 48 -2.30 -3.12 13.71
C ASN A 48 -2.26 -2.67 12.24
N LYS A 49 -3.42 -2.54 11.59
CA LYS A 49 -3.54 -2.05 10.20
C LYS A 49 -2.87 -0.70 9.96
N GLU A 50 -2.72 0.12 11.00
CA GLU A 50 -2.06 1.41 10.90
C GLU A 50 -0.56 1.33 10.53
N ILE A 51 0.09 0.18 10.72
CA ILE A 51 1.50 0.00 10.33
C ILE A 51 1.66 -0.35 8.85
N PHE A 52 0.57 -0.62 8.13
CA PHE A 52 0.60 -0.95 6.71
C PHE A 52 0.48 0.33 5.89
N TYR A 53 1.38 0.48 4.93
CA TYR A 53 1.36 1.55 3.94
C TYR A 53 1.53 0.93 2.56
N ASP A 54 0.64 1.27 1.64
CA ASP A 54 0.74 0.90 0.23
C ASP A 54 0.93 2.13 -0.66
N LEU A 55 1.73 1.97 -1.69
CA LEU A 55 1.98 3.00 -2.69
C LEU A 55 1.34 2.56 -4.01
N ARG A 56 1.00 3.52 -4.87
CA ARG A 56 0.49 3.24 -6.21
C ARG A 56 1.65 2.92 -7.13
N GLY A 57 1.60 1.76 -7.78
CA GLY A 57 2.53 1.40 -8.86
C GLY A 57 2.02 1.84 -10.24
N ASN A 58 2.76 1.46 -11.28
CA ASN A 58 2.36 1.76 -12.65
C ASN A 58 1.19 0.88 -13.10
N HIS A 59 1.14 -0.39 -12.67
CA HIS A 59 0.02 -1.27 -12.99
C HIS A 59 -1.29 -0.73 -12.39
N ASP A 60 -1.24 -0.24 -11.15
CA ASP A 60 -2.38 0.31 -10.42
C ASP A 60 -2.97 1.62 -11.02
N SER A 61 -2.37 2.13 -12.09
CA SER A 61 -2.78 3.36 -12.77
C SER A 61 -3.39 3.13 -14.16
N TYR A 62 -3.33 1.92 -14.71
CA TYR A 62 -3.89 1.63 -16.04
C TYR A 62 -5.41 1.83 -16.08
N GLY A 63 -5.92 2.45 -17.14
CA GLY A 63 -7.37 2.71 -17.30
C GLY A 63 -7.94 3.80 -16.38
N VAL A 64 -7.12 4.45 -15.53
CA VAL A 64 -7.56 5.57 -14.68
C VAL A 64 -7.48 6.88 -15.47
N SER A 65 -8.60 7.31 -16.03
CA SER A 65 -8.69 8.59 -16.75
C SER A 65 -8.57 9.82 -15.85
N LYS A 66 -8.93 9.69 -14.57
CA LYS A 66 -8.87 10.75 -13.56
C LYS A 66 -8.62 10.16 -12.18
N VAL A 67 -7.64 10.72 -11.46
CA VAL A 67 -7.37 10.38 -10.05
C VAL A 67 -8.59 10.69 -9.18
N GLY A 68 -9.00 9.72 -8.35
CA GLY A 68 -10.24 9.78 -7.56
C GLY A 68 -11.52 9.63 -8.39
N GLY A 69 -11.40 9.27 -9.67
CA GLY A 69 -12.54 8.99 -10.55
C GLY A 69 -13.18 7.62 -10.31
N MET A 70 -14.19 7.30 -11.12
CA MET A 70 -14.95 6.04 -10.99
C MET A 70 -14.08 4.78 -11.12
N PHE A 71 -13.01 4.83 -11.93
CA PHE A 71 -12.10 3.72 -12.17
C PHE A 71 -10.81 3.80 -11.36
N ASP A 72 -10.68 4.77 -10.45
CA ASP A 72 -9.54 4.83 -9.54
C ASP A 72 -9.77 3.87 -8.36
N PHE A 73 -9.54 2.58 -8.61
CA PHE A 73 -9.75 1.55 -7.60
C PHE A 73 -8.70 1.59 -6.49
N TYR A 74 -7.50 2.10 -6.76
CA TYR A 74 -6.54 2.39 -5.70
C TYR A 74 -7.12 3.33 -4.65
N GLN A 75 -7.76 4.44 -5.05
CA GLN A 75 -8.42 5.35 -4.10
C GLN A 75 -9.62 4.74 -3.37
N LYS A 76 -10.17 3.62 -3.87
CA LYS A 76 -11.30 2.93 -3.24
C LYS A 76 -10.87 1.80 -2.29
N HIS A 77 -9.82 1.06 -2.65
CA HIS A 77 -9.49 -0.23 -2.02
C HIS A 77 -8.13 -0.28 -1.31
N SER A 78 -7.19 0.62 -1.65
CA SER A 78 -5.88 0.66 -0.97
C SER A 78 -6.04 0.86 0.54
N ILE A 79 -5.12 0.30 1.33
CA ILE A 79 -5.17 0.48 2.79
C ILE A 79 -4.93 1.94 3.15
N ASN A 80 -4.06 2.65 2.43
CA ASN A 80 -3.86 4.07 2.64
C ASN A 80 -5.14 4.87 2.37
N ALA A 81 -5.85 4.64 1.26
CA ALA A 81 -7.09 5.36 0.99
C ALA A 81 -8.20 5.02 2.00
N ARG A 82 -8.35 3.75 2.40
CA ARG A 82 -9.32 3.30 3.42
C ARG A 82 -9.04 3.89 4.80
N LEU A 83 -7.78 4.19 5.11
CA LEU A 83 -7.36 4.89 6.33
C LEU A 83 -7.34 6.43 6.17
N GLY A 84 -7.80 6.97 5.03
CA GLY A 84 -7.82 8.41 4.76
C GLY A 84 -6.44 9.04 4.46
N ARG A 85 -5.42 8.22 4.19
CA ARG A 85 -4.05 8.65 3.85
C ARG A 85 -3.94 8.88 2.34
N THR A 86 -4.34 10.05 1.89
CA THR A 86 -4.31 10.44 0.46
C THR A 86 -3.13 11.34 0.08
N GLY A 87 -2.33 11.76 1.07
CA GLY A 87 -1.15 12.59 0.90
C GLY A 87 0.11 11.80 0.54
N THR A 88 1.21 12.53 0.31
CA THR A 88 2.52 11.95 0.00
C THR A 88 3.12 11.27 1.24
N VAL A 89 3.64 10.05 1.08
CA VAL A 89 4.43 9.39 2.11
C VAL A 89 5.87 9.89 2.01
N GLN A 90 6.40 10.44 3.10
CA GLN A 90 7.79 10.88 3.21
C GLN A 90 8.51 10.03 4.26
N SER A 91 9.72 9.57 3.96
CA SER A 91 10.58 8.88 4.94
C SER A 91 11.79 9.75 5.28
N ILE A 92 12.07 9.87 6.58
CA ILE A 92 13.24 10.57 7.10
C ILE A 92 14.00 9.57 7.97
N THR A 93 15.26 9.31 7.64
CA THR A 93 16.14 8.47 8.45
C THR A 93 17.02 9.36 9.31
N LEU A 94 16.87 9.26 10.64
CA LEU A 94 17.73 9.96 11.58
C LEU A 94 18.87 9.06 12.02
N GLN A 95 20.11 9.52 11.85
CA GLN A 95 21.30 8.85 12.37
C GLN A 95 21.79 9.59 13.62
N VAL A 96 21.65 8.98 14.79
CA VAL A 96 22.16 9.56 16.04
C VAL A 96 23.60 9.12 16.23
N GLY A 97 24.55 10.07 16.15
CA GLY A 97 25.94 9.83 16.47
C GLY A 97 26.12 9.49 17.95
N SER A 98 26.80 8.39 18.26
CA SER A 98 27.08 7.98 19.63
C SER A 98 27.96 9.01 20.34
N SER A 99 27.39 9.87 21.17
CA SER A 99 28.19 10.66 22.11
C SER A 99 28.76 9.74 23.18
N LYS A 100 30.06 9.42 23.06
CA LYS A 100 30.81 8.76 24.13
C LYS A 100 30.78 9.67 25.36
N HIS A 101 29.91 9.36 26.32
CA HIS A 101 30.00 9.90 27.66
C HIS A 101 31.27 9.30 28.28
N LYS A 102 32.39 10.04 28.21
CA LYS A 102 33.53 9.80 29.10
C LYS A 102 33.15 10.37 30.46
N CYS A 103 32.65 9.53 31.35
CA CYS A 103 32.74 9.81 32.77
C CYS A 103 34.18 9.51 33.19
N ASN A 104 34.90 10.55 33.62
CA ASN A 104 36.17 10.44 34.34
C ASN A 104 35.87 10.16 35.81
#